data_AF-A0A317Z642-F1
#
_entry.id   AF-A0A317Z642-F1
#
_cell.length_a   1.000
_cell.length_b   1.000
_cell.length_c   1.000
_cell.angle_alpha   90.00
_cell.angle_beta   90.00
_cell.angle_gamma   90.00
#
_symmetry.space_group_name_H-M   'P 1'
#
loop_
_entity.id
_entity.type
_entity.pdbx_description
1 polymer ?
#
loop_
_entity_poly.entity_id
_entity_poly.type
_entity_poly.pdbx_seq_one_letter_code
_entity_poly.pdbx_strand_id
1 'polypeptide(L)'
;EKMVQQIVALPVTFELLVTYRTSQQGGKGVLSTDGYLQLLRQLASLDKIDFIDIEWEPDQDVRRQVVEAIHQGGKVSIASY
;
A
#
# COMPACT_ATOMS: atom_id res chain seq x y z
N GLU A 1 -8.81 17.43 2.81
CA GLU A 1 -9.29 17.54 1.42
C GLU A 1 -8.55 18.59 0.58
N LYS A 2 -8.50 19.89 0.95
CA LYS A 2 -7.85 20.94 0.14
C LYS A 2 -6.38 20.68 -0.23
N MET A 3 -5.56 20.18 0.71
CA MET A 3 -4.13 19.94 0.47
C MET A 3 -3.87 18.85 -0.57
N VAL A 4 -4.68 17.78 -0.54
CA VAL A 4 -4.57 16.67 -1.50
C VAL A 4 -4.92 17.14 -2.91
N GLN A 5 -5.95 17.98 -3.05
CA GLN A 5 -6.32 18.55 -4.36
C GLN A 5 -5.25 19.49 -4.92
N GLN A 6 -4.55 20.26 -4.08
CA GLN A 6 -3.47 21.14 -4.51
C GLN A 6 -2.24 20.37 -5.01
N ILE A 7 -1.91 19.24 -4.38
CA ILE A 7 -0.79 18.38 -4.79
C ILE A 7 -1.09 17.71 -6.14
N VAL A 8 -2.32 17.23 -6.33
CA VAL A 8 -2.79 16.62 -7.61
C VAL A 8 -2.81 17.61 -8.77
N ALA A 9 -2.95 18.92 -8.51
CA ALA A 9 -3.03 19.96 -9.53
C ALA A 9 -1.67 20.54 -9.97
N LEU A 10 -0.57 20.18 -9.30
CA LEU A 10 0.76 20.61 -9.72
C LEU A 10 1.13 19.88 -11.03
N PRO A 11 1.81 20.55 -11.99
CA PRO A 11 2.25 19.95 -13.26
C PRO A 11 3.51 19.10 -13.04
N VAL A 12 3.49 18.31 -11.99
CA VAL A 12 4.48 17.28 -11.67
C VAL A 12 3.74 15.96 -11.65
N THR A 13 4.17 15.04 -12.50
CA THR A 13 3.93 13.63 -12.27
C THR A 13 4.75 13.24 -11.05
N PHE A 14 4.09 13.13 -9.90
CA PHE A 14 4.69 12.55 -8.71
C PHE A 14 4.28 11.09 -8.64
N GLU A 15 5.24 10.23 -8.31
CA GLU A 15 4.93 8.85 -7.97
C GLU A 15 4.40 8.81 -6.53
N LEU A 16 3.32 8.05 -6.32
CA LEU A 16 2.65 7.92 -5.03
C LEU A 16 3.01 6.60 -4.36
N LEU A 17 3.76 6.69 -3.26
CA LEU A 17 3.95 5.60 -2.30
C LEU A 17 2.90 5.66 -1.20
N VAL A 18 2.19 4.56 -1.00
CA VAL A 18 1.26 4.39 0.12
C VAL A 18 1.82 3.41 1.15
N THR A 19 1.90 3.87 2.39
CA THR A 19 2.30 3.07 3.54
C THR A 19 1.19 3.05 4.58
N TYR A 20 0.71 1.84 4.89
CA TYR A 20 -0.09 1.61 6.09
C TYR A 20 0.78 0.87 7.10
N ARG A 21 1.24 1.58 8.13
CA ARG A 21 2.06 1.01 9.21
C ARG A 21 1.17 0.58 10.39
N THR A 22 1.11 -0.71 10.68
CA THR A 22 0.41 -1.30 11.81
C THR A 22 1.11 -0.93 13.12
N SER A 23 0.36 -1.00 14.22
CA SER A 23 0.90 -0.79 15.57
C SER A 23 1.97 -1.81 15.94
N GLN A 24 1.93 -3.02 15.35
CA GLN A 24 2.92 -4.07 15.56
C GLN A 24 4.30 -3.69 15.00
N GLN A 25 4.35 -2.86 13.96
CA GLN A 25 5.57 -2.31 13.39
C GLN A 25 5.76 -0.82 13.71
N GLY A 26 5.27 -0.36 14.87
CA GLY A 26 5.51 1.00 15.37
C GLY A 26 4.69 2.10 14.72
N GLY A 27 3.69 1.74 13.91
CA GLY A 27 2.73 2.67 13.32
C GLY A 27 1.52 2.97 14.21
N LYS A 28 0.55 3.69 13.66
CA LYS A 28 -0.74 3.99 14.31
C LYS A 28 -1.89 3.12 13.81
N GLY A 29 -1.63 2.20 12.88
CA GLY A 29 -2.63 1.33 12.29
C GLY A 29 -3.14 0.28 13.28
N VAL A 30 -4.46 0.07 13.31
CA VAL A 30 -5.14 -0.85 14.24
C VAL A 30 -5.93 -1.94 13.50
N LEU A 31 -5.73 -2.07 12.18
CA LEU A 31 -6.38 -3.13 11.41
C LEU A 31 -5.91 -4.51 11.87
N SER A 32 -6.83 -5.47 11.83
CA SER A 32 -6.49 -6.88 11.89
C SER A 32 -5.70 -7.29 10.64
N THR A 33 -5.06 -8.47 10.67
CA THR A 33 -4.35 -9.03 9.52
C THR A 33 -5.24 -9.09 8.28
N ASP A 34 -6.47 -9.60 8.40
CA ASP A 34 -7.41 -9.66 7.27
C ASP A 34 -7.80 -8.27 6.74
N GLY A 35 -8.02 -7.31 7.66
CA GLY A 35 -8.33 -5.93 7.30
C GLY A 35 -7.17 -5.25 6.58
N TYR A 36 -5.94 -5.50 7.02
CA TYR A 36 -4.73 -5.02 6.37
C TYR A 36 -4.58 -5.61 4.95
N LEU A 37 -4.77 -6.92 4.78
CA LEU A 37 -4.71 -7.57 3.47
C LEU A 37 -5.81 -7.08 2.52
N GLN A 38 -7.02 -6.84 3.03
CA GLN A 38 -8.11 -6.26 2.25
C GLN A 38 -7.75 -4.84 1.80
N LEU A 39 -7.17 -4.02 2.68
CA LEU A 39 -6.68 -2.69 2.33
C LEU A 39 -5.63 -2.76 1.21
N LEU A 40 -4.63 -3.64 1.32
CA LEU A 40 -3.62 -3.80 0.28
C LEU A 40 -4.22 -4.17 -1.08
N ARG A 41 -5.21 -5.08 -1.11
CA ARG A 41 -5.94 -5.42 -2.35
C ARG A 41 -6.71 -4.24 -2.93
N GLN A 42 -7.33 -3.42 -2.08
CA GLN A 42 -8.02 -2.20 -2.51
C GLN A 42 -7.03 -1.21 -3.11
N LEU A 43 -5.89 -0.96 -2.45
CA LEU A 43 -4.82 -0.09 -2.95
C LEU A 43 -4.25 -0.60 -4.29
N ALA A 44 -4.09 -1.91 -4.42
CA ALA A 44 -3.62 -2.54 -5.67
C ALA A 44 -4.56 -2.27 -6.87
N SER A 45 -5.84 -2.03 -6.62
CA SER A 45 -6.84 -1.72 -7.66
C SER A 45 -6.92 -0.24 -8.06
N LEU A 46 -6.24 0.67 -7.36
CA LEU A 46 -6.32 2.11 -7.64
C LEU A 46 -5.29 2.54 -8.69
N ASP A 47 -5.74 3.21 -9.75
CA ASP A 47 -4.88 3.61 -10.87
C ASP A 47 -3.84 4.68 -10.53
N LYS A 48 -4.01 5.41 -9.42
CA LYS A 48 -3.15 6.54 -9.04
C LYS A 48 -2.08 6.19 -7.98
N ILE A 49 -1.85 4.90 -7.74
CA ILE A 49 -0.84 4.43 -6.79
C ILE A 49 0.23 3.70 -7.57
N ASP A 50 1.46 4.17 -7.45
CA ASP A 50 2.63 3.58 -8.12
C ASP A 50 3.31 2.55 -7.22
N PHE A 51 3.39 2.85 -5.92
CA PHE A 51 4.06 2.02 -4.93
C PHE A 51 3.19 1.71 -3.72
N ILE A 52 3.26 0.46 -3.24
CA ILE A 52 2.60 0.00 -2.03
C ILE A 52 3.64 -0.60 -1.09
N ASP A 53 3.75 -0.06 0.12
CA ASP A 53 4.58 -0.63 1.19
C ASP A 53 3.84 -1.79 1.86
N ILE A 54 4.51 -2.94 1.92
CA ILE A 54 4.03 -4.17 2.53
C ILE A 54 4.96 -4.48 3.69
N GLU A 55 4.39 -4.58 4.88
CA GLU A 55 5.12 -5.01 6.07
C GLU A 55 5.61 -6.46 5.87
N TRP A 56 6.84 -6.76 6.25
CA TRP A 56 7.34 -8.14 6.19
C TRP A 56 6.88 -8.91 7.43
N GLU A 57 6.37 -10.13 7.23
CA GLU A 57 6.09 -11.09 8.30
C GLU A 57 6.59 -12.50 7.93
N PRO A 58 6.86 -13.36 8.93
CA PRO A 58 7.38 -14.71 8.71
C PRO A 58 6.41 -15.66 7.99
N ASP A 59 5.09 -15.47 8.14
CA ASP A 59 4.07 -16.32 7.53
C ASP A 59 3.63 -15.75 6.17
N GLN A 60 4.24 -16.28 5.09
CA GLN A 60 4.33 -15.64 3.78
C GLN A 60 3.22 -16.05 2.79
N ASP A 61 2.52 -17.17 3.02
CA ASP A 61 1.62 -17.76 2.00
C ASP A 61 0.46 -16.84 1.64
N VAL A 62 -0.08 -16.11 2.62
CA VAL A 62 -1.18 -15.17 2.39
C VAL A 62 -0.70 -13.86 1.74
N ARG A 63 0.52 -13.40 2.07
CA ARG A 63 1.08 -12.15 1.52
C ARG A 63 1.55 -12.32 0.07
N ARG A 64 1.94 -13.53 -0.33
CA ARG A 64 2.27 -13.86 -1.73
C ARG A 64 1.13 -13.52 -2.69
N GLN A 65 -0.11 -13.87 -2.34
CA GLN A 65 -1.28 -13.57 -3.17
C GLN A 65 -1.51 -12.06 -3.34
N VAL A 66 -1.15 -11.27 -2.32
CA VAL A 66 -1.28 -9.81 -2.37
C VAL A 66 -0.18 -9.19 -3.23
N VAL A 67 1.06 -9.68 -3.12
CA VAL A 67 2.16 -9.26 -4.02
C VAL A 67 1.82 -9.57 -5.48
N GLU A 68 1.27 -10.75 -5.75
CA GLU A 68 0.81 -11.14 -7.09
C GLU A 68 -0.30 -10.19 -7.60
N ALA A 69 -1.27 -9.82 -6.76
CA ALA A 69 -2.31 -8.87 -7.13
C ALA A 69 -1.78 -7.44 -7.40
N ILE A 70 -0.78 -7.00 -6.62
CA ILE A 70 -0.12 -5.69 -6.81
C ILE A 70 0.62 -5.65 -8.15
N HIS A 71 1.37 -6.71 -8.47
CA HIS A 71 2.07 -6.82 -9.75
C HIS A 71 1.10 -6.94 -10.94
N GLN A 72 -0.01 -7.67 -10.82
CA GLN A 72 -1.06 -7.73 -11.84
C GLN A 72 -1.67 -6.35 -12.12
N GLY A 73 -1.76 -5.50 -11.09
CA GLY A 73 -2.22 -4.11 -11.21
C GLY A 73 -1.18 -3.14 -11.79
N GLY A 74 -0.01 -3.62 -12.24
CA GLY A 74 1.07 -2.81 -12.81
C GLY A 74 1.85 -1.99 -11.79
N LYS A 75 1.78 -2.33 -10.50
CA LYS A 75 2.35 -1.56 -9.38
C LYS A 75 3.57 -2.24 -8.81
N VAL A 76 4.40 -1.48 -8.12
CA VAL A 76 5.61 -1.99 -7.45
C VAL A 76 5.36 -2.12 -5.95
N SER A 77 5.62 -3.30 -5.38
CA SER A 77 5.58 -3.51 -3.93
C SER A 77 6.95 -3.23 -3.30
N ILE A 78 6.98 -2.50 -2.17
CA ILE A 78 8.16 -2.33 -1.32
C ILE A 78 7.95 -3.16 -0.06
N ALA A 79 8.82 -4.12 0.22
CA ALA A 79 8.78 -4.88 1.47
C ALA A 79 9.64 -4.17 2.54
N SER A 80 9.06 -3.91 3.72
CA SER A 80 9.75 -3.21 4.80
C SER A 80 9.59 -3.93 6.15
N TYR A 81 10.59 -3.78 7.02
CA TYR A 81 10.65 -4.32 8.38
C TYR A 81 10.96 -3.21 9.37
#